data_AF-A0A963ZTR0-F1
#
_entry.id   AF-A0A963ZTR0-F1
#
_cell.length_a   1.000
_cell.length_b   1.000
_cell.length_c   1.000
_cell.angle_alpha   90.00
_cell.angle_beta   90.00
_cell.angle_gamma   90.00
#
_symmetry.space_group_name_H-M   'P 1'
#
loop_
_entity.id
_entity.type
_entity.pdbx_description
1 polymer ?
#
loop_
_entity_poly.entity_id
_entity_poly.type
_entity_poly.pdbx_seq_one_letter_code
_entity_poly.pdbx_strand_id
1 'polypeptide(L)'
;MKMHPFLSLFFGIVLMTALASCSNVADQGPEKETEPAPPSLEDYVGRYNIVESKYGKYFDVFLKNDTLFLNSLDRGSSVMYAEKNEVFDIPGHETKMRFLRDDAGEVDRAAFLTKKGKYTATRVPADSVGVAPGQ
;
A
#
# COMPACT_ATOMS: atom_id res chain seq x y z
N MET A 1 -29.26 -3.30 -49.96
CA MET A 1 -28.30 -2.31 -50.51
C MET A 1 -26.94 -2.62 -49.90
N LYS A 2 -26.04 -3.28 -50.65
CA LYS A 2 -24.92 -2.68 -51.45
C LYS A 2 -23.88 -2.03 -50.53
N MET A 3 -22.72 -2.67 -50.29
CA MET A 3 -21.44 -2.55 -51.06
C MET A 3 -20.91 -1.10 -50.99
N HIS A 4 -19.71 -0.76 -50.50
CA HIS A 4 -18.40 -1.43 -50.63
C HIS A 4 -17.34 -0.89 -49.63
N PRO A 5 -16.22 -1.62 -49.45
CA PRO A 5 -14.97 -1.18 -48.82
C PRO A 5 -13.96 -0.62 -49.86
N PHE A 6 -13.03 0.23 -49.41
CA PHE A 6 -11.80 0.65 -50.13
C PHE A 6 -10.73 0.87 -49.04
N LEU A 7 -9.71 0.03 -48.87
CA LEU A 7 -8.53 -0.22 -49.70
C LEU A 7 -7.74 1.06 -50.03
N SER A 8 -6.68 1.33 -49.27
CA SER A 8 -5.50 2.01 -49.80
C SER A 8 -4.23 1.41 -49.19
N LEU A 9 -3.60 0.62 -50.04
CA LEU A 9 -2.27 0.03 -49.96
C LEU A 9 -1.22 1.15 -50.09
N PHE A 10 -0.25 1.26 -49.20
CA PHE A 10 1.05 1.83 -49.56
C PHE A 10 2.20 1.01 -48.99
N PHE A 11 2.97 0.49 -49.94
CA PHE A 11 4.27 -0.14 -49.82
C PHE A 11 5.28 0.81 -49.18
N GLY A 12 6.17 0.25 -48.36
CA GLY A 12 7.33 0.96 -47.82
C GLY A 12 8.34 0.00 -47.20
N ILE A 13 8.85 -0.93 -47.99
CA ILE A 13 10.03 -1.72 -47.63
C ILE A 13 11.24 -0.79 -47.70
N VAL A 14 11.86 -0.48 -46.57
CA VAL A 14 13.26 -0.04 -46.52
C VAL A 14 14.02 -1.01 -45.62
N LEU A 15 14.67 -1.94 -46.28
CA LEU A 15 15.70 -2.83 -45.76
C LEU A 15 17.02 -2.05 -45.72
N MET A 16 17.60 -1.87 -44.54
CA MET A 16 19.04 -1.60 -44.38
C MET A 16 19.54 -2.37 -43.16
N THR A 17 20.27 -3.43 -43.45
CA THR A 17 21.08 -4.20 -42.52
C THR A 17 22.43 -3.52 -42.32
N ALA A 18 22.86 -3.38 -41.06
CA ALA A 18 24.28 -3.38 -40.71
C ALA A 18 24.44 -3.92 -39.29
N LEU A 19 25.18 -5.03 -39.21
CA LEU A 19 25.59 -5.73 -38.00
C LEU A 19 26.64 -4.90 -37.25
N ALA A 20 26.44 -4.69 -35.96
CA ALA A 20 27.53 -4.45 -35.02
C ALA A 20 27.33 -5.41 -33.84
N SER A 21 28.13 -6.47 -33.89
CA SER A 21 28.34 -7.48 -32.87
C SER A 21 29.04 -6.85 -31.67
N CYS A 22 28.41 -6.89 -30.50
CA CYS A 22 29.10 -6.96 -29.20
C CYS A 22 28.29 -7.92 -28.33
N SER A 23 28.73 -9.16 -28.32
CA SER A 23 28.34 -10.19 -27.36
C SER A 23 28.50 -9.67 -25.94
N ASN A 24 27.39 -9.56 -25.22
CA ASN A 24 27.37 -9.78 -23.78
C ASN A 24 26.08 -10.55 -23.49
N VAL A 25 26.15 -11.86 -23.73
CA VAL A 25 25.28 -12.83 -23.06
C VAL A 25 25.72 -12.85 -21.61
N ALA A 26 25.27 -11.86 -20.85
CA ALA A 26 25.17 -12.01 -19.41
C ALA A 26 23.92 -12.86 -19.18
N ASP A 27 24.18 -14.11 -18.84
CA ASP A 27 23.33 -15.06 -18.15
C ASP A 27 22.30 -14.38 -17.23
N GLN A 28 21.17 -13.95 -17.80
CA GLN A 28 19.94 -13.72 -17.06
C GLN A 28 19.28 -15.09 -16.93
N GLY A 29 19.82 -15.91 -16.03
CA GLY A 29 19.07 -17.01 -15.45
C GLY A 29 17.69 -16.49 -15.02
N PRO A 30 16.64 -17.33 -15.05
CA PRO A 30 15.27 -16.89 -14.83
C PRO A 30 15.25 -16.03 -13.58
N GLU A 31 14.93 -14.74 -13.74
CA GLU A 31 14.68 -13.84 -12.63
C GLU A 31 13.60 -14.52 -11.81
N LYS A 32 14.04 -15.17 -10.74
CA LYS A 32 13.17 -15.88 -9.82
C LYS A 32 12.37 -14.77 -9.19
N GLU A 33 11.18 -14.55 -9.73
CA GLU A 33 10.15 -13.64 -9.24
C GLU A 33 10.09 -13.88 -7.74
N THR A 34 10.77 -13.02 -7.00
CA THR A 34 11.02 -13.23 -5.58
C THR A 34 9.71 -12.85 -4.96
N GLU A 35 8.90 -13.87 -4.66
CA GLU A 35 7.65 -13.70 -3.94
C GLU A 35 7.90 -12.76 -2.76
N PRO A 36 7.19 -11.62 -2.69
CA PRO A 36 7.45 -10.64 -1.66
C PRO A 36 7.31 -11.32 -0.30
N ALA A 37 8.29 -11.09 0.57
CA ALA A 37 8.27 -11.64 1.91
C ALA A 37 6.91 -11.30 2.57
N PRO A 38 6.34 -12.22 3.36
CA PRO A 38 5.10 -11.93 4.06
C PRO A 38 5.28 -10.68 4.92
N PRO A 39 4.28 -9.79 4.95
CA PRO A 39 4.41 -8.52 5.64
C PRO A 39 4.62 -8.73 7.14
N SER A 40 5.57 -7.98 7.70
CA SER A 40 5.91 -8.02 9.12
C SER A 40 4.90 -7.19 9.94
N LEU A 41 4.68 -7.53 11.21
CA LEU A 41 3.72 -6.77 12.05
C LEU A 41 4.21 -5.34 12.33
N GLU A 42 5.53 -5.15 12.32
CA GLU A 42 6.20 -3.87 12.50
C GLU A 42 5.87 -2.88 11.38
N ASP A 43 5.59 -3.35 10.17
CA ASP A 43 5.21 -2.52 9.02
C ASP A 43 4.01 -1.62 9.31
N TYR A 44 3.08 -2.11 10.14
CA TYR A 44 1.82 -1.44 10.45
C TYR A 44 1.95 -0.41 11.59
N VAL A 45 3.05 -0.45 12.36
CA VAL A 45 3.27 0.40 13.54
C VAL A 45 3.45 1.86 13.13
N GLY A 46 2.70 2.77 13.75
CA GLY A 46 2.82 4.19 13.48
C GLY A 46 1.57 4.99 13.82
N ARG A 47 1.65 6.30 13.61
CA ARG A 47 0.51 7.20 13.74
C ARG A 47 -0.23 7.35 12.42
N TYR A 48 -1.55 7.38 12.47
CA TYR A 48 -2.41 7.54 11.30
C TYR A 48 -3.42 8.67 11.53
N ASN A 49 -3.43 9.66 10.63
CA ASN A 49 -4.36 10.78 10.64
C ASN A 49 -5.62 10.46 9.84
N ILE A 50 -6.79 10.54 10.47
CA ILE A 50 -8.09 10.30 9.83
C ILE A 50 -8.46 11.49 8.94
N VAL A 51 -8.46 11.25 7.64
CA VAL A 51 -8.62 12.27 6.58
C VAL A 51 -9.98 12.96 6.67
N GLU A 52 -11.05 12.21 6.93
CA GLU A 52 -12.41 12.74 6.94
C GLU A 52 -12.78 13.45 8.26
N SER A 53 -11.87 13.53 9.23
CA SER A 53 -12.15 14.15 10.52
C SER A 53 -11.91 15.66 10.49
N LYS A 54 -12.93 16.46 10.83
CA LYS A 54 -12.82 17.93 10.91
C LYS A 54 -11.78 18.44 11.92
N TYR A 55 -11.36 17.60 12.87
CA TYR A 55 -10.52 18.00 14.01
C TYR A 55 -9.15 17.29 14.02
N GLY A 56 -8.70 16.73 12.91
CA GLY A 56 -7.36 16.10 12.85
C GLY A 56 -7.22 14.92 13.81
N LYS A 57 -8.27 14.10 13.92
CA LYS A 57 -8.23 12.89 14.75
C LYS A 57 -7.19 11.93 14.19
N TYR A 58 -6.46 11.30 15.10
CA TYR A 58 -5.50 10.27 14.76
C TYR A 58 -5.67 9.06 15.66
N PHE A 59 -5.05 7.96 15.27
CA PHE A 59 -4.82 6.81 16.13
C PHE A 59 -3.38 6.34 15.96
N ASP A 60 -2.86 5.72 17.00
CA ASP A 60 -1.54 5.12 17.03
C ASP A 60 -1.70 3.59 16.95
N VAL A 61 -0.94 2.96 16.07
CA VAL A 61 -0.78 1.51 16.01
C VAL A 61 0.57 1.18 16.64
N PHE A 62 0.60 0.28 17.61
CA PHE A 62 1.83 -0.15 18.27
C PHE A 62 1.83 -1.65 18.53
N LEU A 63 3.04 -2.21 18.58
CA LEU A 63 3.28 -3.64 18.83
C LEU A 63 3.67 -3.85 20.30
N LYS A 64 3.05 -4.83 20.95
CA LYS A 64 3.43 -5.28 22.29
C LYS A 64 3.26 -6.78 22.40
N ASN A 65 4.33 -7.51 22.71
CA ASN A 65 4.32 -8.98 22.81
C ASN A 65 3.69 -9.64 21.57
N ASP A 66 4.20 -9.30 20.39
CA ASP A 66 3.72 -9.81 19.08
C ASP A 66 2.23 -9.58 18.79
N THR A 67 1.62 -8.63 19.51
CA THR A 67 0.21 -8.27 19.36
C THR A 67 0.12 -6.80 18.96
N LEU A 68 -0.61 -6.51 17.89
CA LEU A 68 -0.88 -5.14 17.47
C LEU A 68 -2.04 -4.56 18.28
N PHE A 69 -1.88 -3.29 18.63
CA PHE A 69 -2.88 -2.50 19.33
C PHE A 69 -3.14 -1.22 18.56
N LEU A 70 -4.41 -0.82 18.50
CA LEU A 70 -4.84 0.50 18.08
C LEU A 70 -5.17 1.33 19.32
N ASN A 71 -4.58 2.51 19.44
CA ASN A 71 -4.92 3.48 20.47
C ASN A 71 -5.46 4.77 19.85
N SER A 72 -6.64 5.18 20.29
CA SER A 72 -7.22 6.47 19.90
C SER A 72 -7.57 7.27 21.15
N LEU A 73 -7.45 8.60 21.07
CA LEU A 73 -7.74 9.48 22.21
C LEU A 73 -9.16 9.29 22.77
N ASP A 74 -10.14 9.04 21.88
CA ASP A 74 -11.55 8.96 22.27
C ASP A 74 -11.98 7.59 22.80
N ARG A 75 -11.24 6.52 22.48
CA ARG A 75 -11.67 5.14 22.76
C ARG A 75 -10.64 4.32 23.54
N GLY A 76 -9.46 4.88 23.80
CA GLY A 76 -8.34 4.16 24.38
C GLY A 76 -7.78 3.10 23.43
N SER A 77 -7.21 2.05 24.02
CA SER A 77 -6.51 0.98 23.32
C SER A 77 -7.38 -0.25 23.09
N SER A 78 -7.27 -0.84 21.90
CA SER A 78 -7.91 -2.10 21.51
C SER A 78 -6.93 -3.02 20.79
N VAL A 79 -7.08 -4.32 21.00
CA VAL A 79 -6.30 -5.35 20.30
C VAL A 79 -6.74 -5.44 18.84
N MET A 80 -5.79 -5.67 17.94
CA MET A 80 -5.99 -5.92 16.52
C MET A 80 -5.64 -7.37 16.20
N TYR A 81 -6.58 -8.11 15.62
CA TYR A 81 -6.37 -9.50 15.20
C TYR A 81 -6.21 -9.57 13.69
N ALA A 82 -5.06 -10.06 13.24
CA ALA A 82 -4.79 -10.20 11.81
C ALA A 82 -5.76 -11.20 11.14
N GLU A 83 -6.23 -10.82 9.98
CA GLU A 83 -6.94 -11.66 9.01
C GLU A 83 -6.14 -11.73 7.71
N LYS A 84 -6.76 -12.28 6.66
CA LYS A 84 -6.18 -12.33 5.30
C LYS A 84 -6.10 -10.93 4.67
N ASN A 85 -5.16 -10.77 3.74
CA ASN A 85 -5.04 -9.58 2.87
C ASN A 85 -4.91 -8.25 3.65
N GLU A 86 -4.10 -8.26 4.71
CA GLU A 86 -3.79 -7.08 5.56
C GLU A 86 -5.04 -6.45 6.21
N VAL A 87 -6.06 -7.27 6.43
CA VAL A 87 -7.25 -6.93 7.21
C VAL A 87 -7.01 -7.29 8.66
N PHE A 88 -7.51 -6.47 9.57
CA PHE A 88 -7.44 -6.65 11.01
C PHE A 88 -8.82 -6.44 11.63
N ASP A 89 -9.26 -7.37 12.47
CA ASP A 89 -10.47 -7.24 13.28
C ASP A 89 -10.15 -6.51 14.59
N ILE A 90 -11.04 -5.61 14.99
CA ILE A 90 -10.94 -4.84 16.24
C ILE A 90 -12.24 -5.05 17.02
N PRO A 91 -12.38 -6.17 17.76
CA PRO A 91 -13.65 -6.58 18.37
C PRO A 91 -14.25 -5.52 19.30
N GLY A 92 -13.41 -4.88 20.13
CA GLY A 92 -13.84 -3.84 21.08
C GLY A 92 -14.45 -2.59 20.43
N HIS A 93 -14.34 -2.45 19.11
CA HIS A 93 -14.89 -1.34 18.33
C HIS A 93 -15.83 -1.79 17.22
N GLU A 94 -16.12 -3.09 17.11
CA GLU A 94 -16.92 -3.69 16.03
C GLU A 94 -16.52 -3.14 14.66
N THR A 95 -15.21 -3.10 14.41
CA THR A 95 -14.61 -2.44 13.24
C THR A 95 -13.57 -3.36 12.63
N LYS A 96 -13.54 -3.38 11.30
CA LYS A 96 -12.42 -3.96 10.54
C LYS A 96 -11.59 -2.85 9.94
N MET A 97 -10.27 -3.02 10.00
CA MET A 97 -9.28 -2.13 9.43
C MET A 97 -8.51 -2.88 8.35
N ARG A 98 -8.25 -2.25 7.21
CA ARG A 98 -7.38 -2.77 6.17
C ARG A 98 -6.24 -1.79 5.96
N PHE A 99 -5.01 -2.28 6.03
CA PHE A 99 -3.85 -1.48 5.63
C PHE A 99 -3.70 -1.53 4.11
N LEU A 100 -3.21 -0.42 3.56
CA LEU A 100 -2.96 -0.24 2.15
C LEU A 100 -1.50 0.14 2.00
N ARG A 101 -0.85 -0.45 1.01
CA ARG A 101 0.52 -0.15 0.63
C ARG A 101 0.56 0.79 -0.56
N ASP A 102 1.63 1.57 -0.64
CA ASP A 102 1.97 2.37 -1.82
C ASP A 102 2.71 1.52 -2.87
N ASP A 103 3.16 2.17 -3.94
CA ASP A 103 3.89 1.51 -5.03
C ASP A 103 5.30 1.04 -4.62
N ALA A 104 5.83 1.53 -3.49
CA ALA A 104 7.08 1.06 -2.90
C ALA A 104 6.87 -0.17 -1.99
N GLY A 105 5.62 -0.59 -1.78
CA GLY A 105 5.28 -1.68 -0.88
C GLY A 105 5.24 -1.26 0.58
N GLU A 106 5.24 0.03 0.89
CA GLU A 106 5.20 0.55 2.26
C GLU A 106 3.76 0.84 2.69
N VAL A 107 3.42 0.56 3.95
CA VAL A 107 2.09 0.88 4.47
C VAL A 107 1.95 2.40 4.59
N ASP A 108 1.08 2.99 3.77
CA ASP A 108 0.86 4.44 3.67
C ASP A 108 -0.51 4.86 4.22
N ARG A 109 -1.47 3.94 4.25
CA ARG A 109 -2.87 4.22 4.59
C ARG A 109 -3.51 3.07 5.35
N ALA A 110 -4.58 3.42 6.06
CA ALA A 110 -5.48 2.47 6.70
C ALA A 110 -6.93 2.86 6.37
N ALA A 111 -7.71 1.91 5.88
CA ALA A 111 -9.14 2.07 5.65
C ALA A 111 -9.92 1.27 6.70
N PHE A 112 -10.90 1.87 7.37
CA PHE A 112 -11.69 1.17 8.38
C PHE A 112 -13.19 1.36 8.18
N LEU A 113 -13.92 0.26 8.38
CA LEU A 113 -15.37 0.20 8.28
C LEU A 113 -15.96 0.12 9.68
N THR A 114 -16.77 1.12 10.02
CA THR A 114 -17.52 1.18 11.29
C THR A 114 -19.02 1.16 11.00
N LYS A 115 -19.84 1.03 12.04
CA LYS A 115 -21.29 1.24 11.95
C LYS A 115 -21.71 2.60 11.38
N LYS A 116 -20.85 3.63 11.52
CA LYS A 116 -21.13 5.00 11.08
C LYS A 116 -20.70 5.28 9.64
N GLY A 117 -19.95 4.36 9.02
CA GLY A 117 -19.44 4.53 7.67
C GLY A 117 -17.99 4.08 7.51
N LYS A 118 -17.44 4.41 6.34
CA LYS A 118 -16.06 4.15 5.94
C LYS A 118 -15.21 5.39 6.19
N TYR A 119 -14.00 5.16 6.66
CA TYR A 119 -13.02 6.19 6.93
C TYR A 119 -11.66 5.75 6.43
N THR A 120 -10.82 6.73 6.16
CA THR A 120 -9.45 6.55 5.68
C THR A 120 -8.51 7.32 6.57
N ALA A 121 -7.37 6.74 6.87
CA ALA A 121 -6.30 7.41 7.55
C ALA A 121 -5.00 7.29 6.76
N THR A 122 -4.20 8.35 6.79
CA THR A 122 -2.87 8.39 6.17
C THR A 122 -1.82 8.29 7.26
N ARG A 123 -0.78 7.48 7.03
CA ARG A 123 0.35 7.35 7.95
C ARG A 123 1.06 8.68 8.06
N VAL A 124 1.40 9.06 9.28
CA VAL A 124 2.19 10.25 9.58
C VAL A 124 3.66 9.86 9.50
N PRO A 125 4.48 10.54 8.69
CA PRO A 125 5.92 10.29 8.65
C PRO A 125 6.54 10.44 10.05
N ALA A 126 7.44 9.54 10.43
CA ALA A 126 8.07 9.56 11.74
C ALA A 126 8.75 10.91 12.05
N ASP A 127 9.36 11.53 11.04
CA ASP A 127 10.07 12.81 11.15
C ASP A 127 9.13 14.02 11.36
N SER A 128 7.82 13.83 11.13
CA SER A 128 6.81 14.89 11.32
C SER A 128 6.25 14.93 12.74
N VAL A 129 6.52 13.90 13.55
CA VAL A 129 6.14 13.89 14.97
C VAL A 129 7.22 14.65 15.72
N GLY A 130 7.11 15.98 15.75
CA GLY A 130 8.08 16.86 16.38
C GLY A 130 8.52 16.31 17.74
N VAL A 131 9.79 15.90 17.81
CA VAL A 131 10.47 15.66 19.08
C VAL A 131 10.41 16.99 19.79
N ALA A 132 9.54 17.12 20.80
CA ALA A 132 9.65 18.26 21.70
C ALA A 132 11.09 18.21 22.23
N PRO A 133 11.93 19.23 21.99
CA PRO A 133 13.26 19.26 22.59
C PRO A 133 13.07 19.14 24.10
N GLY A 134 13.63 18.08 24.66
CA GLY A 134 13.52 17.79 26.09
C GLY A 134 13.88 19.01 26.91
N GLN A 135 12.97 19.39 27.81
CA GLN A 135 13.28 20.20 28.98
C GLN A 135 13.78 19.29 30.09
#